data_AF-A0A931G1K4-F1
#
_entry.id   AF-A0A931G1K4-F1
#
_cell.length_a   1.000
_cell.length_b   1.000
_cell.length_c   1.000
_cell.angle_alpha   90.00
_cell.angle_beta   90.00
_cell.angle_gamma   90.00
#
_symmetry.space_group_name_H-M   'P 1'
#
loop_
_entity.id
_entity.type
_entity.pdbx_description
1 polymer ?
#
loop_
_entity_poly.entity_id
_entity_poly.type
_entity_poly.pdbx_seq_one_letter_code
_entity_poly.pdbx_strand_id
1 'polypeptide(L)'
;MSVVPADDVSEARASDGDNRPHLVLCGADALVYTLAEELANSRHRIRITVITPHRLRPDVPDLAALREHGVEWRKADRLDERTFREAGLAGAAALALVMPDDMVNLHAALCAREVEAKLRVVARMFNTGLGDSVVRLFPDSAVLSDAEMAAPAFVAAALGEVAPTHFRRADRTLYVAHRAAVASRRVVLTLTTTGDDGAVSVLPADPSREAAKPSDLVLAEAVGRPPGEDLTRRLLARASRRHPLRAMGRVLRAALNRKLGIAVLITLAITVLAGGVLSRFDEPHYDFWKSIYVTLLTAVGSSDVEVERPAVAQIAQLVLTLAGLAIIPLITAAVVDGMVNARLALSQGRIAGEIRDHIVLVGLGNVGTQVLRQLHDLGIRVVAIDRHDQARGAKSARRRGIPVIVGDASSEATLQLASIDTCRALVVLSTDDPVNLQAALHARAAREDLRVVLRLFDDDFAKRVESAFQINISRSVSRLCAPVFAAALLERDVHATIPVDRHAVMVATVTVQARSSLDGAPLVHADHPGEARVIGMSAAGEEWVDWVPDRRRVLAEGDRILVVARRGGLRALVELASPPLNEAAAQ
;
A
#
# COMPACT_ATOMS: atom_id res chain seq x y z
N MET A 1 50.45 0.35 13.93
CA MET A 1 50.73 1.44 14.88
C MET A 1 51.71 2.41 14.21
N SER A 2 51.17 3.39 13.51
CA SER A 2 51.87 4.57 13.01
C SER A 2 50.84 5.68 13.11
N VAL A 3 51.08 6.61 14.03
CA VAL A 3 50.18 7.72 14.34
C VAL A 3 50.41 8.78 13.28
N VAL A 4 49.42 8.99 12.41
CA VAL A 4 49.37 10.15 11.52
C VAL A 4 48.92 11.36 12.38
N PRO A 5 49.57 12.54 12.29
CA PRO A 5 49.30 13.66 13.17
C PRO A 5 47.91 14.27 12.91
N ALA A 6 47.28 14.78 13.97
CA ALA A 6 45.93 15.33 13.99
C ALA A 6 45.76 16.71 13.30
N ASP A 7 46.80 17.24 12.64
CA ASP A 7 46.80 18.60 12.08
C ASP A 7 46.26 18.69 10.64
N ASP A 8 46.20 17.56 9.91
CA ASP A 8 45.74 17.52 8.50
C ASP A 8 44.21 17.62 8.34
N VAL A 9 43.45 17.47 9.43
CA VAL A 9 41.97 17.53 9.40
C VAL A 9 41.46 18.98 9.46
N SER A 10 42.30 19.93 9.90
CA SER A 10 41.92 21.35 9.94
C SER A 10 42.05 22.06 8.59
N GLU A 11 42.96 21.60 7.72
CA GLU A 11 43.15 22.17 6.37
C GLU A 11 42.06 21.72 5.36
N ALA A 12 41.37 20.60 5.61
CA ALA A 12 40.27 20.15 4.76
C ALA A 12 38.97 20.96 4.93
N ARG A 13 38.86 21.79 5.97
CA ARG A 13 37.75 22.77 6.09
C ARG A 13 37.89 23.96 5.13
N ALA A 14 39.03 24.11 4.46
CA ALA A 14 39.40 25.33 3.76
C ALA A 14 39.66 25.17 2.24
N SER A 15 39.29 24.05 1.59
CA SER A 15 39.59 23.85 0.16
C SER A 15 38.47 24.22 -0.82
N ASP A 16 37.30 24.63 -0.34
CA ASP A 16 36.23 25.16 -1.19
C ASP A 16 35.56 26.28 -0.39
N GLY A 17 35.81 27.55 -0.74
CA GLY A 17 35.40 28.76 0.00
C GLY A 17 33.88 29.01 0.04
N ASP A 18 33.08 27.94 0.06
CA ASP A 18 31.63 27.91 -0.02
C ASP A 18 31.05 27.46 1.33
N ASN A 19 30.58 28.41 2.13
CA ASN A 19 30.07 28.17 3.50
C ASN A 19 28.64 27.59 3.53
N ARG A 20 28.19 26.99 2.41
CA ARG A 20 26.84 26.42 2.27
C ARG A 20 26.77 25.04 2.92
N PRO A 21 25.67 24.69 3.61
CA PRO A 21 25.48 23.33 4.09
C PRO A 21 25.49 22.37 2.89
N HIS A 22 26.22 21.27 3.01
CA HIS A 22 26.36 20.27 1.96
C HIS A 22 25.55 19.03 2.31
N LEU A 23 24.70 18.60 1.37
CA LEU A 23 23.91 17.38 1.45
C LEU A 23 24.38 16.37 0.40
N VAL A 24 24.57 15.13 0.82
CA VAL A 24 24.87 14.02 -0.08
C VAL A 24 23.65 13.11 -0.17
N LEU A 25 23.20 12.78 -1.38
CA LEU A 25 22.04 11.92 -1.62
C LEU A 25 22.46 10.69 -2.41
N CYS A 26 22.16 9.49 -1.93
CA CYS A 26 22.48 8.23 -2.61
C CYS A 26 21.21 7.48 -2.95
N GLY A 27 21.00 7.16 -4.23
CA GLY A 27 19.79 6.46 -4.66
C GLY A 27 19.85 5.92 -6.08
N ALA A 28 18.86 5.09 -6.42
CA ALA A 28 18.80 4.37 -7.70
C ALA A 28 17.41 4.34 -8.35
N ASP A 29 16.40 4.94 -7.71
CA ASP A 29 15.02 5.02 -8.19
C ASP A 29 14.50 6.46 -8.15
N ALA A 30 13.25 6.68 -8.60
CA ALA A 30 12.69 8.02 -8.76
C ALA A 30 12.75 8.88 -7.47
N LEU A 31 12.82 8.28 -6.28
CA LEU A 31 12.88 9.01 -5.02
C LEU A 31 14.13 9.88 -4.92
N VAL A 32 15.29 9.46 -5.45
CA VAL A 32 16.51 10.28 -5.42
C VAL A 32 16.38 11.55 -6.25
N TYR A 33 15.74 11.44 -7.42
CA TYR A 33 15.46 12.58 -8.29
C TYR A 33 14.47 13.52 -7.62
N THR A 34 13.32 13.00 -7.16
CA THR A 34 12.28 13.83 -6.53
C THR A 34 12.79 14.50 -5.26
N LEU A 35 13.62 13.81 -4.46
CA LEU A 35 14.24 14.40 -3.27
C LEU A 35 15.26 15.48 -3.63
N ALA A 36 16.11 15.25 -4.63
CA ALA A 36 17.07 16.25 -5.10
C ALA A 36 16.36 17.48 -5.66
N GLU A 37 15.31 17.30 -6.47
CA GLU A 37 14.46 18.37 -6.99
C GLU A 37 13.77 19.13 -5.85
N GLU A 38 13.20 18.43 -4.87
CA GLU A 38 12.55 19.04 -3.70
C GLU A 38 13.52 19.92 -2.89
N LEU A 39 14.76 19.45 -2.71
CA LEU A 39 15.83 20.15 -2.01
C LEU A 39 16.40 21.31 -2.84
N ALA A 40 16.59 21.13 -4.14
CA ALA A 40 17.17 22.15 -5.03
C ALA A 40 16.19 23.30 -5.31
N ASN A 41 14.89 23.01 -5.39
CA ASN A 41 13.84 24.03 -5.45
C ASN A 41 13.62 24.74 -4.11
N SER A 42 14.33 24.35 -3.05
CA SER A 42 14.35 25.15 -1.82
C SER A 42 15.13 26.45 -2.07
N ARG A 43 14.64 27.58 -1.56
CA ARG A 43 15.38 28.87 -1.54
C ARG A 43 16.72 28.85 -0.77
N HIS A 44 17.21 27.68 -0.34
CA HIS A 44 18.41 27.60 0.49
C HIS A 44 19.56 27.48 -0.48
N ARG A 45 20.61 28.25 -0.24
CA ARG A 45 21.89 28.03 -0.88
C ARG A 45 22.49 26.77 -0.24
N ILE A 46 22.08 25.58 -0.68
CA ILE A 46 22.60 24.27 -0.25
C ILE A 46 23.44 23.70 -1.39
N ARG A 47 24.60 23.13 -1.06
CA ARG A 47 25.34 22.30 -2.01
C ARG A 47 24.74 20.90 -1.98
N ILE A 48 24.36 20.35 -3.13
CA ILE A 48 23.76 19.01 -3.20
C ILE A 48 24.62 18.15 -4.13
N THR A 49 25.07 17.00 -3.63
CA THR A 49 25.77 15.98 -4.43
C THR A 49 24.95 14.70 -4.46
N VAL A 50 24.55 14.27 -5.66
CA VAL A 50 23.77 13.05 -5.88
C VAL A 50 24.69 11.94 -6.39
N ILE A 51 24.68 10.79 -5.72
CA ILE A 51 25.40 9.58 -6.10
C ILE A 51 24.39 8.54 -6.59
N THR A 52 24.58 8.06 -7.82
CA THR A 52 23.74 7.01 -8.41
C THR A 52 24.57 5.88 -9.01
N PRO A 53 24.05 4.64 -9.08
CA PRO A 53 24.69 3.58 -9.85
C PRO A 53 24.69 3.89 -11.34
N HIS A 54 25.50 3.16 -12.13
CA HIS A 54 25.54 3.33 -13.58
C HIS A 54 24.24 2.93 -14.28
N ARG A 55 23.53 1.95 -13.69
CA ARG A 55 22.22 1.50 -14.16
C ARG A 55 21.14 1.99 -13.21
N LEU A 56 20.43 3.02 -13.65
CA LEU A 56 19.23 3.52 -13.01
C LEU A 56 18.04 2.66 -13.41
N ARG A 57 16.98 2.68 -12.59
CA ARG A 57 15.71 2.10 -13.00
C ARG A 57 15.05 2.95 -14.10
N PRO A 58 14.19 2.37 -14.94
CA PRO A 58 13.53 3.09 -16.04
C PRO A 58 12.64 4.25 -15.59
N ASP A 59 12.16 4.22 -14.34
CA ASP A 59 11.31 5.25 -13.74
C ASP A 59 12.07 6.50 -13.28
N VAL A 60 13.40 6.52 -13.34
CA VAL A 60 14.20 7.68 -12.92
C VAL A 60 14.20 8.73 -14.03
N PRO A 61 13.72 9.97 -13.76
CA PRO A 61 13.81 11.06 -14.73
C PRO A 61 15.26 11.43 -15.06
N ASP A 62 15.45 12.20 -16.13
CA ASP A 62 16.79 12.61 -16.54
C ASP A 62 17.47 13.49 -15.47
N LEU A 63 18.49 12.93 -14.81
CA LEU A 63 19.28 13.60 -13.79
C LEU A 63 20.05 14.81 -14.37
N ALA A 64 20.23 14.90 -15.69
CA ALA A 64 20.85 16.07 -16.31
C ALA A 64 20.06 17.36 -16.01
N ALA A 65 18.73 17.28 -15.90
CA ALA A 65 17.87 18.42 -15.55
C ALA A 65 18.17 19.00 -14.16
N LEU A 66 18.72 18.20 -13.24
CA LEU A 66 19.10 18.67 -11.91
C LEU A 66 20.35 19.55 -11.93
N ARG A 67 21.19 19.46 -12.99
CA ARG A 67 22.38 20.32 -13.12
C ARG A 67 22.02 21.79 -13.26
N GLU A 68 20.89 22.09 -13.90
CA GLU A 68 20.36 23.45 -14.02
C GLU A 68 20.02 24.05 -12.65
N HIS A 69 19.76 23.20 -11.66
CA HIS A 69 19.46 23.56 -10.28
C HIS A 69 20.71 23.56 -9.37
N GLY A 70 21.91 23.46 -9.96
CA GLY A 70 23.18 23.48 -9.21
C GLY A 70 23.49 22.18 -8.45
N VAL A 71 22.84 21.07 -8.80
CA VAL A 71 23.09 19.75 -8.20
C VAL A 71 24.28 19.08 -8.89
N GLU A 72 25.29 18.70 -8.11
CA GLU A 72 26.40 17.89 -8.58
C GLU A 72 25.97 16.42 -8.67
N TRP A 73 26.34 15.73 -9.75
CA TRP A 73 25.97 14.34 -9.96
C TRP A 73 27.19 13.47 -10.22
N ARG A 74 27.28 12.36 -9.49
CA ARG A 74 28.36 11.38 -9.56
C ARG A 74 27.81 9.96 -9.75
N LYS A 75 28.52 9.16 -10.53
CA LYS A 75 28.21 7.75 -10.75
C LYS A 75 29.13 6.86 -9.94
N ALA A 76 28.55 5.95 -9.16
CA ALA A 76 29.28 4.93 -8.42
C ALA A 76 28.39 3.70 -8.18
N ASP A 77 28.87 2.51 -8.52
CA ASP A 77 28.12 1.25 -8.29
C ASP A 77 28.27 0.74 -6.85
N ARG A 78 29.28 1.24 -6.11
CA ARG A 78 29.54 0.91 -4.71
C ARG A 78 29.55 2.19 -3.89
N LEU A 79 28.96 2.13 -2.71
CA LEU A 79 28.95 3.22 -1.73
C LEU A 79 29.96 2.90 -0.63
N ASP A 80 31.25 3.08 -0.95
CA ASP A 80 32.38 2.87 -0.05
C ASP A 80 32.99 4.20 0.44
N GLU A 81 33.93 4.13 1.38
CA GLU A 81 34.61 5.32 1.92
C GLU A 81 35.19 6.22 0.83
N ARG A 82 35.80 5.62 -0.21
CA ARG A 82 36.42 6.37 -1.31
C ARG A 82 35.37 7.17 -2.07
N THR A 83 34.27 6.52 -2.45
CA THR A 83 33.15 7.16 -3.14
C THR A 83 32.60 8.33 -2.33
N PHE A 84 32.47 8.17 -1.01
CA PHE A 84 32.00 9.23 -0.13
C PHE A 84 32.98 10.40 0.00
N ARG A 85 34.29 10.14 0.13
CA ARG A 85 35.31 11.20 0.15
C ARG A 85 35.33 11.97 -1.16
N GLU A 86 35.29 11.28 -2.30
CA GLU A 86 35.23 11.90 -3.62
C GLU A 86 33.94 12.72 -3.83
N ALA A 87 32.84 12.33 -3.19
CA ALA A 87 31.58 13.09 -3.20
C ALA A 87 31.53 14.23 -2.17
N GLY A 88 32.62 14.49 -1.45
CA GLY A 88 32.71 15.57 -0.46
C GLY A 88 31.91 15.32 0.81
N LEU A 89 31.70 14.05 1.22
CA LEU A 89 30.96 13.74 2.44
C LEU A 89 31.63 14.28 3.72
N ALA A 90 32.96 14.42 3.71
CA ALA A 90 33.70 15.01 4.83
C ALA A 90 33.24 16.46 5.04
N GLY A 91 32.70 16.77 6.23
CA GLY A 91 32.10 18.07 6.52
C GLY A 91 30.68 18.29 5.96
N ALA A 92 30.05 17.27 5.36
CA ALA A 92 28.65 17.35 4.95
C ALA A 92 27.71 17.42 6.17
N ALA A 93 26.62 18.17 6.03
CA ALA A 93 25.65 18.36 7.10
C ALA A 93 24.75 17.12 7.29
N ALA A 94 24.35 16.46 6.19
CA ALA A 94 23.56 15.25 6.24
C ALA A 94 23.72 14.38 4.98
N LEU A 95 23.39 13.10 5.13
CA LEU A 95 23.41 12.08 4.10
C LEU A 95 22.05 11.39 3.99
N ALA A 96 21.49 11.34 2.79
CA ALA A 96 20.30 10.57 2.47
C ALA A 96 20.69 9.25 1.79
N LEU A 97 20.31 8.12 2.38
CA LEU A 97 20.51 6.79 1.83
C LEU A 97 19.14 6.25 1.40
N VAL A 98 18.77 6.47 0.14
CA VAL A 98 17.44 6.14 -0.38
C VAL A 98 17.46 4.98 -1.38
N MET A 99 18.48 4.11 -1.31
CA MET A 99 18.55 2.93 -2.17
C MET A 99 17.35 2.01 -1.92
N PRO A 100 16.86 1.28 -2.94
CA PRO A 100 15.74 0.34 -2.77
C PRO A 100 16.04 -0.88 -1.88
N ASP A 101 17.32 -1.12 -1.57
CA ASP A 101 17.79 -2.26 -0.79
C ASP A 101 18.28 -1.81 0.59
N ASP A 102 17.59 -2.28 1.63
CA ASP A 102 17.88 -1.98 3.04
C ASP A 102 19.33 -2.34 3.44
N MET A 103 19.90 -3.42 2.88
CA MET A 103 21.26 -3.85 3.20
C MET A 103 22.30 -2.93 2.58
N VAL A 104 22.02 -2.42 1.37
CA VAL A 104 22.89 -1.42 0.73
C VAL A 104 22.88 -0.12 1.53
N ASN A 105 21.72 0.33 2.01
CA ASN A 105 21.64 1.52 2.87
C ASN A 105 22.36 1.30 4.21
N LEU A 106 22.23 0.14 4.85
CA LEU A 106 22.95 -0.17 6.09
C LEU A 106 24.48 -0.15 5.89
N HIS A 107 24.97 -0.81 4.83
CA HIS A 107 26.40 -0.84 4.53
C HIS A 107 26.95 0.56 4.22
N ALA A 108 26.22 1.32 3.40
CA ALA A 108 26.57 2.69 3.06
C ALA A 108 26.61 3.61 4.30
N ALA A 109 25.68 3.44 5.25
CA ALA A 109 25.67 4.18 6.51
C ALA A 109 26.93 3.91 7.35
N LEU A 110 27.40 2.66 7.40
CA LEU A 110 28.62 2.29 8.10
C LEU A 110 29.86 2.92 7.44
N CYS A 111 30.00 2.81 6.13
CA CYS A 111 31.13 3.44 5.41
C CYS A 111 31.11 4.98 5.49
N ALA A 112 29.93 5.59 5.48
CA ALA A 112 29.78 7.04 5.62
C ALA A 112 30.31 7.53 6.98
N ARG A 113 30.14 6.75 8.04
CA ARG A 113 30.60 7.07 9.40
C ARG A 113 32.11 6.99 9.58
N GLU A 114 32.78 6.15 8.79
CA GLU A 114 34.25 6.11 8.74
C GLU A 114 34.81 7.38 8.11
N VAL A 115 34.03 8.07 7.27
CA VAL A 115 34.41 9.34 6.63
C VAL A 115 34.00 10.56 7.47
N GLU A 116 32.77 10.60 8.00
CA GLU A 116 32.27 11.71 8.83
C GLU A 116 31.53 11.20 10.08
N ALA A 117 32.16 11.38 11.24
CA ALA A 117 31.68 10.87 12.53
C ALA A 117 30.60 11.74 13.18
N LYS A 118 30.26 12.91 12.66
CA LYS A 118 29.15 13.75 13.15
C LYS A 118 28.08 13.99 12.09
N LEU A 119 27.94 13.04 11.16
CA LEU A 119 26.96 13.09 10.08
C LEU A 119 25.55 12.72 10.56
N ARG A 120 24.56 13.53 10.17
CA ARG A 120 23.16 13.14 10.23
C ARG A 120 22.82 12.18 9.09
N VAL A 121 22.26 11.02 9.39
CA VAL A 121 21.95 10.00 8.37
C VAL A 121 20.44 9.76 8.28
N VAL A 122 19.86 9.99 7.11
CA VAL A 122 18.46 9.65 6.83
C VAL A 122 18.44 8.45 5.89
N ALA A 123 17.99 7.30 6.38
CA ALA A 123 18.02 6.05 5.64
C ALA A 123 16.60 5.56 5.31
N ARG A 124 16.39 5.14 4.05
CA ARG A 124 15.21 4.40 3.64
C ARG A 124 15.35 2.95 4.09
N MET A 125 14.38 2.45 4.86
CA MET A 125 14.31 1.02 5.19
C MET A 125 12.88 0.52 5.19
N PHE A 126 12.67 -0.66 4.60
CA PHE A 126 11.40 -1.37 4.69
C PHE A 126 11.34 -2.30 5.90
N ASN A 127 12.45 -2.96 6.23
CA ASN A 127 12.51 -3.88 7.36
C ASN A 127 12.64 -3.12 8.69
N THR A 128 11.58 -3.12 9.48
CA THR A 128 11.52 -2.46 10.78
C THR A 128 12.58 -2.96 11.76
N GLY A 129 12.96 -4.25 11.72
CA GLY A 129 14.00 -4.80 12.61
C GLY A 129 15.42 -4.31 12.26
N LEU A 130 15.70 -4.08 10.98
CA LEU A 130 16.96 -3.45 10.57
C LEU A 130 16.95 -1.95 10.92
N GLY A 131 15.80 -1.29 10.78
CA GLY A 131 15.61 0.11 11.17
C GLY A 131 15.94 0.38 12.63
N ASP A 132 15.41 -0.43 13.55
CA ASP A 132 15.70 -0.29 14.98
C ASP A 132 17.19 -0.46 15.30
N SER A 133 17.88 -1.33 14.54
CA SER A 133 19.32 -1.54 14.67
C SER A 133 20.11 -0.33 14.19
N VAL A 134 19.70 0.30 13.08
CA VAL A 134 20.29 1.54 12.56
C VAL A 134 20.12 2.67 13.58
N VAL A 135 18.93 2.91 14.11
CA VAL A 135 18.70 3.97 15.10
C VAL A 135 19.55 3.77 16.36
N ARG A 136 19.76 2.53 16.80
CA ARG A 136 20.65 2.21 17.93
C ARG A 136 22.13 2.47 17.64
N LEU A 137 22.58 2.21 16.41
CA LEU A 137 23.96 2.37 15.99
C LEU A 137 24.30 3.83 15.63
N PHE A 138 23.30 4.61 15.20
CA PHE A 138 23.46 5.98 14.73
C PHE A 138 22.48 6.91 15.48
N PRO A 139 22.90 7.52 16.61
CA PRO A 139 22.02 8.35 17.43
C PRO A 139 21.47 9.59 16.70
N ASP A 140 22.22 10.14 15.74
CA ASP A 140 21.76 11.22 14.85
C ASP A 140 21.32 10.65 13.49
N SER A 141 20.32 9.77 13.51
CA SER A 141 19.75 9.19 12.30
C SER A 141 18.23 9.18 12.32
N ALA A 142 17.63 9.13 11.13
CA ALA A 142 16.22 8.89 10.93
C ALA A 142 16.05 7.73 9.94
N VAL A 143 15.24 6.75 10.31
CA VAL A 143 14.87 5.65 9.42
C VAL A 143 13.44 5.85 8.97
N LEU A 144 13.25 5.92 7.65
CA LEU A 144 11.95 6.17 7.03
C LEU A 144 11.59 5.04 6.08
N SER A 145 10.32 4.64 6.07
CA SER A 145 9.81 3.67 5.11
C SER A 145 8.88 4.34 4.11
N ASP A 146 9.31 4.43 2.86
CA ASP A 146 8.50 4.99 1.77
C ASP A 146 7.19 4.21 1.56
N ALA A 147 7.23 2.89 1.76
CA ALA A 147 6.03 2.05 1.72
C ALA A 147 5.04 2.36 2.85
N GLU A 148 5.52 2.60 4.07
CA GLU A 148 4.65 2.97 5.18
C GLU A 148 4.05 4.36 5.04
N MET A 149 4.84 5.31 4.51
CA MET A 149 4.40 6.68 4.27
C MET A 149 3.38 6.77 3.14
N ALA A 150 3.57 6.01 2.05
CA ALA A 150 2.68 6.06 0.89
C ALA A 150 1.41 5.22 1.05
N ALA A 151 1.44 4.11 1.79
CA ALA A 151 0.31 3.17 1.86
C ALA A 151 -1.02 3.80 2.31
N PRO A 152 -1.09 4.68 3.32
CA PRO A 152 -2.35 5.32 3.73
C PRO A 152 -3.03 6.08 2.59
N ALA A 153 -2.27 6.71 1.70
CA ALA A 153 -2.82 7.44 0.55
C ALA A 153 -3.48 6.48 -0.45
N PHE A 154 -2.88 5.32 -0.71
CA PHE A 154 -3.45 4.29 -1.59
C PHE A 154 -4.67 3.61 -0.97
N VAL A 155 -4.64 3.31 0.33
CA VAL A 155 -5.78 2.71 1.06
C VAL A 155 -6.98 3.64 1.02
N ALA A 156 -6.77 4.91 1.35
CA ALA A 156 -7.82 5.92 1.33
C ALA A 156 -8.38 6.15 -0.07
N ALA A 157 -7.51 6.26 -1.07
CA ALA A 157 -7.91 6.31 -2.47
C ALA A 157 -8.78 5.11 -2.84
N ALA A 158 -8.40 3.89 -2.46
CA ALA A 158 -9.15 2.67 -2.78
C ALA A 158 -10.53 2.64 -2.12
N LEU A 159 -10.64 3.17 -0.91
CA LEU A 159 -11.90 3.26 -0.16
C LEU A 159 -12.76 4.46 -0.61
N GLY A 160 -12.19 5.44 -1.31
CA GLY A 160 -12.83 6.72 -1.63
C GLY A 160 -12.96 7.61 -0.40
N GLU A 161 -11.99 7.54 0.50
CA GLU A 161 -11.96 8.22 1.80
C GLU A 161 -10.67 9.06 1.91
N VAL A 162 -10.51 9.74 3.04
CA VAL A 162 -9.27 10.48 3.39
C VAL A 162 -8.24 9.55 4.01
N ALA A 163 -6.95 9.77 3.72
CA ALA A 163 -5.85 9.06 4.37
C ALA A 163 -5.98 9.19 5.90
N PRO A 164 -6.03 8.07 6.65
CA PRO A 164 -6.11 8.10 8.11
C PRO A 164 -4.75 8.51 8.70
N THR A 165 -4.37 9.77 8.53
CA THR A 165 -3.21 10.32 9.22
C THR A 165 -3.65 10.76 10.60
N HIS A 166 -3.07 10.12 11.62
CA HIS A 166 -3.23 10.52 12.99
C HIS A 166 -1.86 10.64 13.65
N PHE A 167 -1.73 11.56 14.59
CA PHE A 167 -0.55 11.69 15.40
C PHE A 167 -0.95 12.04 16.83
N ARG A 168 -0.10 11.66 17.78
CA ARG A 168 -0.29 11.96 19.19
C ARG A 168 0.81 12.91 19.65
N ARG A 169 0.42 14.00 20.31
CA ARG A 169 1.35 14.93 20.94
C ARG A 169 0.77 15.33 22.30
N ALA A 170 1.61 15.30 23.33
CA ALA A 170 1.17 15.41 24.73
C ALA A 170 0.01 14.43 25.03
N ASP A 171 -1.14 14.95 25.45
CA ASP A 171 -2.35 14.23 25.82
C ASP A 171 -3.40 14.12 24.68
N ARG A 172 -3.17 14.76 23.53
CA ARG A 172 -4.13 14.79 22.41
C ARG A 172 -3.72 13.89 21.27
N THR A 173 -4.72 13.24 20.68
CA THR A 173 -4.59 12.52 19.41
C THR A 173 -5.33 13.30 18.33
N LEU A 174 -4.60 13.79 17.34
CA LEU A 174 -5.16 14.52 16.21
C LEU A 174 -5.25 13.62 15.00
N TYR A 175 -6.28 13.78 14.19
CA TYR A 175 -6.52 12.98 12.99
C TYR A 175 -7.11 13.82 11.86
N VAL A 176 -6.92 13.34 10.63
CA VAL A 176 -7.42 13.99 9.43
C VAL A 176 -8.72 13.35 8.98
N ALA A 177 -9.72 14.17 8.64
CA ALA A 177 -11.01 13.69 8.16
C ALA A 177 -11.71 14.72 7.27
N HIS A 178 -12.74 14.28 6.56
CA HIS A 178 -13.66 15.20 5.89
C HIS A 178 -14.42 16.05 6.90
N ARG A 179 -14.65 17.32 6.57
CA ARG A 179 -15.39 18.29 7.37
C ARG A 179 -16.76 17.76 7.79
N ALA A 180 -17.45 17.02 6.91
CA ALA A 180 -18.75 16.41 7.17
C ALA A 180 -18.75 15.32 8.26
N ALA A 181 -17.61 14.65 8.46
CA ALA A 181 -17.49 13.56 9.41
C ALA A 181 -17.14 14.04 10.83
N VAL A 182 -16.92 15.34 11.02
CA VAL A 182 -16.40 15.92 12.28
C VAL A 182 -17.33 17.01 12.79
N ALA A 183 -17.70 16.94 14.07
CA ALA A 183 -18.44 18.01 14.72
C ALA A 183 -17.60 19.29 14.80
N SER A 184 -18.19 20.47 14.52
CA SER A 184 -17.48 21.75 14.41
C SER A 184 -16.56 22.09 15.60
N ARG A 185 -16.93 21.66 16.81
CA ARG A 185 -16.15 21.86 18.05
C ARG A 185 -14.87 21.02 18.16
N ARG A 186 -14.73 19.97 17.34
CA ARG A 186 -13.57 19.07 17.33
C ARG A 186 -12.58 19.42 16.23
N VAL A 187 -12.94 20.33 15.33
CA VAL A 187 -12.05 20.81 14.27
C VAL A 187 -11.01 21.74 14.90
N VAL A 188 -9.73 21.35 14.76
CA VAL A 188 -8.57 22.14 15.20
C VAL A 188 -8.17 23.10 14.09
N LEU A 189 -8.06 22.60 12.85
CA LEU A 189 -7.60 23.38 11.71
C LEU A 189 -8.23 22.86 10.40
N THR A 190 -8.54 23.75 9.46
CA THR A 190 -8.88 23.36 8.09
C THR A 190 -7.61 23.16 7.27
N LEU A 191 -7.45 21.96 6.71
CA LEU A 191 -6.29 21.60 5.90
C LEU A 191 -6.48 21.93 4.42
N THR A 192 -7.70 21.76 3.89
CA THR A 192 -8.02 22.16 2.52
C THR A 192 -9.40 22.78 2.39
N THR A 193 -9.55 23.60 1.37
CA THR A 193 -10.84 24.05 0.84
C THR A 193 -10.88 23.82 -0.66
N THR A 194 -11.98 23.29 -1.18
CA THR A 194 -12.18 23.12 -2.63
C THR A 194 -13.01 24.29 -3.20
N GLY A 195 -12.44 25.01 -4.16
CA GLY A 195 -13.11 26.06 -4.94
C GLY A 195 -14.28 25.53 -5.77
N ASP A 196 -15.09 26.43 -6.34
CA ASP A 196 -16.23 26.05 -7.20
C ASP A 196 -15.79 25.50 -8.57
N ASP A 197 -14.55 25.80 -8.97
CA ASP A 197 -13.84 25.28 -10.13
C ASP A 197 -13.18 23.90 -9.89
N GLY A 198 -13.28 23.36 -8.69
CA GLY A 198 -12.62 22.12 -8.29
C GLY A 198 -11.15 22.29 -7.88
N ALA A 199 -10.61 23.51 -7.88
CA ALA A 199 -9.25 23.76 -7.43
C ALA A 199 -9.13 23.59 -5.90
N VAL A 200 -8.13 22.83 -5.46
CA VAL A 200 -7.89 22.58 -4.03
C VAL A 200 -6.87 23.57 -3.49
N SER A 201 -7.27 24.39 -2.52
CA SER A 201 -6.37 25.25 -1.74
C SER A 201 -5.97 24.57 -0.44
N VAL A 202 -4.68 24.58 -0.11
CA VAL A 202 -4.09 23.92 1.07
C VAL A 202 -3.80 24.97 2.16
N LEU A 203 -4.09 24.68 3.44
CA LEU A 203 -3.94 25.61 4.57
C LEU A 203 -4.54 27.02 4.32
N PRO A 204 -5.82 27.14 3.96
CA PRO A 204 -6.44 28.43 3.67
C PRO A 204 -6.39 29.41 4.87
N ALA A 205 -6.42 30.71 4.58
CA ALA A 205 -6.67 31.76 5.58
C ALA A 205 -8.06 31.51 6.17
N ASP A 206 -8.16 31.27 7.48
CA ASP A 206 -9.37 30.84 8.22
C ASP A 206 -10.68 30.98 7.42
N PRO A 207 -11.13 29.93 6.70
CA PRO A 207 -12.48 29.94 6.17
C PRO A 207 -13.40 29.99 7.39
N SER A 208 -14.35 30.92 7.41
CA SER A 208 -15.41 30.92 8.41
C SER A 208 -15.95 29.49 8.57
N ARG A 209 -16.23 29.04 9.80
CA ARG A 209 -16.66 27.65 10.08
C ARG A 209 -17.88 27.19 9.27
N GLU A 210 -18.58 28.15 8.66
CA GLU A 210 -19.77 28.04 7.81
C GLU A 210 -19.45 27.94 6.30
N ALA A 211 -18.27 28.36 5.83
CA ALA A 211 -17.89 28.35 4.41
C ALA A 211 -17.21 27.04 3.96
N ALA A 212 -16.89 26.12 4.87
CA ALA A 212 -16.23 24.86 4.56
C ALA A 212 -17.20 23.86 3.92
N LYS A 213 -16.87 23.36 2.73
CA LYS A 213 -17.66 22.34 2.03
C LYS A 213 -17.58 21.00 2.77
N PRO A 214 -18.61 20.14 2.68
CA PRO A 214 -18.60 18.82 3.30
C PRO A 214 -17.39 17.93 2.94
N SER A 215 -16.84 18.12 1.73
CA SER A 215 -15.68 17.41 1.18
C SER A 215 -14.32 17.93 1.66
N ASP A 216 -14.27 19.12 2.27
CA ASP A 216 -13.02 19.75 2.71
C ASP A 216 -12.31 18.92 3.78
N LEU A 217 -10.98 18.96 3.82
CA LEU A 217 -10.20 18.22 4.81
C LEU A 217 -9.92 19.07 6.03
N VAL A 218 -10.09 18.48 7.21
CA VAL A 218 -9.84 19.12 8.49
C VAL A 218 -8.93 18.25 9.37
N LEU A 219 -8.10 18.90 10.17
CA LEU A 219 -7.43 18.30 11.31
C LEU A 219 -8.35 18.42 12.52
N ALA A 220 -8.62 17.29 13.17
CA ALA A 220 -9.59 17.19 14.25
C ALA A 220 -9.04 16.43 15.46
N GLU A 221 -9.57 16.74 16.64
CA GLU A 221 -9.23 16.07 17.89
C GLU A 221 -10.06 14.80 18.10
N ALA A 222 -9.39 13.68 18.39
CA ALA A 222 -10.02 12.43 18.77
C ALA A 222 -10.29 12.40 20.28
N VAL A 223 -11.56 12.23 20.67
CA VAL A 223 -11.98 12.10 22.07
C VAL A 223 -12.59 10.70 22.24
N GLY A 224 -11.85 9.77 22.84
CA GLY A 224 -12.21 8.34 22.95
C GLY A 224 -11.55 7.46 21.88
N ARG A 225 -11.81 6.14 21.91
CA ARG A 225 -11.18 5.11 21.04
C ARG A 225 -11.05 5.60 19.59
N PRO A 226 -9.91 5.34 18.93
CA PRO A 226 -9.63 5.87 17.60
C PRO A 226 -10.78 5.53 16.62
N PRO A 227 -11.18 6.45 15.73
CA PRO A 227 -12.28 6.26 14.78
C PRO A 227 -11.93 5.30 13.63
N GLY A 228 -11.14 4.25 13.90
CA GLY A 228 -11.06 3.06 13.06
C GLY A 228 -12.30 2.17 13.21
N GLU A 229 -13.00 2.22 14.35
CA GLU A 229 -14.20 1.40 14.60
C GLU A 229 -15.46 1.92 13.88
N ASP A 230 -15.55 3.22 13.55
CA ASP A 230 -16.67 3.76 12.76
C ASP A 230 -16.59 3.32 11.28
N LEU A 231 -15.38 3.13 10.76
CA LEU A 231 -15.14 2.51 9.46
C LEU A 231 -15.65 1.06 9.46
N THR A 232 -15.29 0.30 10.51
CA THR A 232 -15.76 -1.08 10.69
C THR A 232 -17.28 -1.15 10.84
N ARG A 233 -17.90 -0.24 11.62
CA ARG A 233 -19.37 -0.19 11.80
C ARG A 233 -20.12 0.18 10.51
N ARG A 234 -19.67 1.18 9.76
CA ARG A 234 -20.31 1.58 8.48
C ARG A 234 -20.19 0.49 7.42
N LEU A 235 -19.11 -0.28 7.44
CA LEU A 235 -18.89 -1.42 6.52
C LEU A 235 -19.67 -2.67 6.97
N LEU A 236 -19.71 -2.97 8.27
CA LEU A 236 -20.51 -4.06 8.83
C LEU A 236 -22.02 -3.85 8.62
N ALA A 237 -22.49 -2.60 8.62
CA ALA A 237 -23.89 -2.25 8.34
C ALA A 237 -24.31 -2.50 6.88
N ARG A 238 -23.36 -2.53 5.92
CA ARG A 238 -23.63 -2.88 4.51
C ARG A 238 -23.42 -4.35 4.20
N ALA A 239 -22.64 -5.07 5.02
CA ALA A 239 -22.27 -6.47 4.80
C ALA A 239 -23.31 -7.50 5.33
N SER A 240 -24.33 -7.07 6.07
CA SER A 240 -25.37 -7.98 6.57
C SER A 240 -26.67 -7.86 5.78
N ARG A 241 -26.75 -8.57 4.65
CA ARG A 241 -28.03 -9.02 4.08
C ARG A 241 -27.84 -10.17 3.09
N ARG A 242 -28.38 -11.34 3.49
CA ARG A 242 -28.92 -12.45 2.67
C ARG A 242 -27.91 -13.48 2.14
N HIS A 243 -28.25 -14.74 1.80
CA HIS A 243 -29.33 -15.71 2.10
C HIS A 243 -28.79 -17.08 1.60
N PRO A 244 -28.96 -18.21 2.30
CA PRO A 244 -28.25 -19.46 1.96
C PRO A 244 -28.95 -20.41 0.95
N LEU A 245 -29.99 -19.99 0.22
CA LEU A 245 -30.87 -20.96 -0.48
C LEU A 245 -30.77 -21.05 -2.01
N ARG A 246 -29.73 -20.49 -2.66
CA ARG A 246 -29.58 -20.57 -4.13
C ARG A 246 -28.38 -21.39 -4.64
N ALA A 247 -27.69 -22.11 -3.75
CA ALA A 247 -26.57 -22.97 -4.13
C ALA A 247 -26.98 -24.41 -4.53
N MET A 248 -28.22 -24.83 -4.28
CA MET A 248 -28.66 -26.22 -4.55
C MET A 248 -28.98 -26.49 -6.03
N GLY A 249 -29.28 -25.46 -6.84
CA GLY A 249 -29.76 -25.63 -8.22
C GLY A 249 -28.68 -25.81 -9.29
N ARG A 250 -27.40 -25.55 -8.98
CA ARG A 250 -26.29 -25.64 -9.95
C ARG A 250 -25.58 -26.99 -9.97
N VAL A 251 -25.68 -27.76 -8.88
CA VAL A 251 -25.08 -29.11 -8.76
C VAL A 251 -25.88 -30.13 -9.57
N LEU A 252 -27.19 -29.95 -9.72
CA LEU A 252 -28.07 -30.89 -10.42
C LEU A 252 -27.94 -30.84 -11.97
N ARG A 253 -27.32 -29.78 -12.53
CA ARG A 253 -27.19 -29.59 -13.99
C ARG A 253 -25.87 -30.09 -14.57
N ALA A 254 -24.88 -30.41 -13.73
CA ALA A 254 -23.55 -30.85 -14.16
C ALA A 254 -23.44 -32.38 -14.39
N ALA A 255 -24.49 -33.15 -14.10
CA ALA A 255 -24.44 -34.62 -14.06
C ALA A 255 -24.86 -35.33 -15.36
N LEU A 256 -25.25 -34.62 -16.43
CA LEU A 256 -25.73 -35.24 -17.67
C LEU A 256 -24.78 -34.98 -18.84
N ASN A 257 -23.59 -35.58 -18.78
CA ASN A 257 -22.67 -35.58 -19.91
C ASN A 257 -23.00 -36.70 -20.91
N ARG A 258 -22.99 -36.36 -22.21
CA ARG A 258 -23.30 -37.24 -23.36
C ARG A 258 -22.52 -38.56 -23.39
N LYS A 259 -21.34 -38.62 -22.75
CA LYS A 259 -20.51 -39.83 -22.62
C LYS A 259 -21.11 -40.88 -21.68
N LEU A 260 -21.80 -40.46 -20.62
CA LEU A 260 -22.45 -41.37 -19.66
C LEU A 260 -23.64 -42.09 -20.31
N GLY A 261 -24.41 -41.36 -21.14
CA GLY A 261 -25.52 -41.94 -21.89
C GLY A 261 -25.10 -43.04 -22.88
N ILE A 262 -23.93 -42.89 -23.53
CA ILE A 262 -23.41 -43.91 -24.45
C ILE A 262 -22.96 -45.17 -23.69
N ALA A 263 -22.27 -45.01 -22.56
CA ALA A 263 -21.85 -46.14 -21.74
C ALA A 263 -23.05 -46.95 -21.21
N VAL A 264 -24.09 -46.26 -20.71
CA VAL A 264 -25.33 -46.90 -20.24
C VAL A 264 -26.04 -47.67 -21.37
N LEU A 265 -26.06 -47.12 -22.58
CA LEU A 265 -26.72 -47.75 -23.73
C LEU A 265 -25.98 -49.02 -24.20
N ILE A 266 -24.64 -49.01 -24.17
CA ILE A 266 -23.81 -50.18 -24.49
C ILE A 266 -24.00 -51.28 -23.45
N THR A 267 -23.98 -50.94 -22.16
CA THR A 267 -24.21 -51.91 -21.08
C THR A 267 -25.61 -52.51 -21.18
N LEU A 268 -26.64 -51.71 -21.43
CA LEU A 268 -28.02 -52.18 -21.61
C LEU A 268 -28.13 -53.15 -22.82
N ALA A 269 -27.47 -52.83 -23.93
CA ALA A 269 -27.46 -53.70 -25.12
C ALA A 269 -26.77 -55.05 -24.83
N ILE A 270 -25.65 -55.05 -24.11
CA ILE A 270 -24.93 -56.28 -23.71
C ILE A 270 -25.80 -57.11 -22.76
N THR A 271 -26.50 -56.49 -21.82
CA THR A 271 -27.39 -57.20 -20.88
C THR A 271 -28.58 -57.83 -21.59
N VAL A 272 -29.22 -57.14 -22.54
CA VAL A 272 -30.31 -57.70 -23.35
C VAL A 272 -29.83 -58.88 -24.19
N LEU A 273 -28.63 -58.77 -24.79
CA LEU A 273 -28.04 -59.83 -25.60
C LEU A 273 -27.71 -61.07 -24.74
N ALA A 274 -27.07 -60.87 -23.59
CA ALA A 274 -26.74 -61.94 -22.65
C ALA A 274 -28.00 -62.65 -22.12
N GLY A 275 -29.08 -61.90 -21.87
CA GLY A 275 -30.34 -62.47 -21.40
C GLY A 275 -31.10 -63.26 -22.45
N GLY A 276 -31.05 -62.81 -23.71
CA GLY A 276 -31.59 -63.58 -24.83
C GLY A 276 -30.83 -64.90 -25.05
N VAL A 277 -29.51 -64.91 -24.82
CA VAL A 277 -28.70 -66.13 -24.92
C VAL A 277 -28.99 -67.07 -23.74
N LEU A 278 -29.02 -66.58 -22.51
CA LEU A 278 -29.32 -67.39 -21.32
C LEU A 278 -30.71 -68.02 -21.39
N SER A 279 -31.71 -67.31 -21.93
CA SER A 279 -33.07 -67.84 -22.13
C SER A 279 -33.17 -69.03 -23.11
N ARG A 280 -32.12 -69.30 -23.90
CA ARG A 280 -32.07 -70.44 -24.84
C ARG A 280 -31.50 -71.72 -24.22
N PHE A 281 -30.87 -71.63 -23.05
CA PHE A 281 -30.12 -72.75 -22.45
C PHE A 281 -30.71 -73.28 -21.12
N ASP A 282 -31.67 -72.59 -20.51
CA ASP A 282 -32.36 -73.07 -19.30
C ASP A 282 -33.71 -73.74 -19.64
N GLU A 283 -33.81 -75.05 -19.42
CA GLU A 283 -35.08 -75.77 -19.33
C GLU A 283 -35.54 -75.71 -17.85
N PRO A 284 -36.41 -74.76 -17.47
CA PRO A 284 -37.73 -74.51 -18.08
C PRO A 284 -37.87 -73.10 -18.69
N HIS A 285 -38.76 -72.97 -19.69
CA HIS A 285 -39.07 -71.70 -20.37
C HIS A 285 -39.53 -70.62 -19.38
N TYR A 286 -38.62 -69.75 -18.94
CA TYR A 286 -38.97 -68.57 -18.18
C TYR A 286 -39.79 -67.60 -19.05
N ASP A 287 -40.86 -67.04 -18.47
CA ASP A 287 -41.61 -65.95 -19.08
C ASP A 287 -40.67 -64.76 -19.39
N PHE A 288 -40.98 -63.97 -20.42
CA PHE A 288 -40.11 -62.91 -20.95
C PHE A 288 -39.59 -61.96 -19.85
N TRP A 289 -40.47 -61.61 -18.90
CA TRP A 289 -40.12 -60.78 -17.74
C TRP A 289 -39.12 -61.47 -16.80
N LYS A 290 -39.31 -62.77 -16.51
CA LYS A 290 -38.44 -63.54 -15.61
C LYS A 290 -37.04 -63.69 -16.19
N SER A 291 -36.92 -63.88 -17.50
CA SER A 291 -35.63 -63.94 -18.20
C SER A 291 -34.86 -62.62 -18.08
N ILE A 292 -35.53 -61.47 -18.24
CA ILE A 292 -34.92 -60.15 -18.06
C ILE A 292 -34.52 -59.93 -16.60
N TYR A 293 -35.40 -60.28 -15.66
CA TYR A 293 -35.14 -60.14 -14.22
C TYR A 293 -33.91 -60.94 -13.78
N VAL A 294 -33.83 -62.22 -14.12
CA VAL A 294 -32.70 -63.09 -13.77
C VAL A 294 -31.42 -62.59 -14.43
N THR A 295 -31.46 -62.24 -15.71
CA THR A 295 -30.27 -61.76 -16.43
C THR A 295 -29.73 -60.47 -15.84
N LEU A 296 -30.60 -59.49 -15.55
CA LEU A 296 -30.18 -58.18 -15.06
C LEU A 296 -29.63 -58.29 -13.63
N LEU A 297 -30.19 -59.17 -12.81
CA LEU A 297 -29.73 -59.41 -11.45
C LEU A 297 -28.40 -60.19 -11.42
N THR A 298 -28.25 -61.20 -12.28
CA THR A 298 -27.00 -61.95 -12.48
C THR A 298 -25.88 -61.09 -13.08
N ALA A 299 -26.20 -60.19 -14.02
CA ALA A 299 -25.23 -59.28 -14.63
C ALA A 299 -24.60 -58.32 -13.61
N VAL A 300 -25.35 -57.97 -12.55
CA VAL A 300 -24.88 -57.14 -11.45
C VAL A 300 -24.15 -57.97 -10.37
N GLY A 301 -24.04 -59.29 -10.55
CA GLY A 301 -23.31 -60.18 -9.65
C GLY A 301 -24.10 -60.59 -8.40
N SER A 302 -25.43 -60.45 -8.42
CA SER A 302 -26.27 -60.92 -7.32
C SER A 302 -26.36 -62.44 -7.35
N SER A 303 -25.92 -63.09 -6.26
CA SER A 303 -25.89 -64.55 -6.15
C SER A 303 -27.21 -65.19 -5.72
N ASP A 304 -28.18 -64.40 -5.25
CA ASP A 304 -29.42 -64.89 -4.63
C ASP A 304 -30.66 -64.45 -5.43
N VAL A 305 -30.90 -65.14 -6.55
CA VAL A 305 -32.00 -64.83 -7.48
C VAL A 305 -33.19 -65.76 -7.20
N GLU A 306 -34.09 -65.32 -6.33
CA GLU A 306 -35.33 -66.06 -6.05
C GLU A 306 -36.40 -65.80 -7.12
N VAL A 307 -36.69 -66.82 -7.94
CA VAL A 307 -37.58 -66.70 -9.11
C VAL A 307 -39.07 -66.83 -8.75
N GLU A 308 -39.39 -67.34 -7.56
CA GLU A 308 -40.76 -67.64 -7.12
C GLU A 308 -41.48 -66.47 -6.41
N ARG A 309 -40.81 -65.32 -6.22
CA ARG A 309 -41.40 -64.16 -5.53
C ARG A 309 -42.49 -63.44 -6.36
N PRO A 310 -43.43 -62.74 -5.71
CA PRO A 310 -44.41 -61.89 -6.40
C PRO A 310 -43.72 -60.82 -7.25
N ALA A 311 -44.33 -60.45 -8.39
CA ALA A 311 -43.74 -59.48 -9.34
C ALA A 311 -43.34 -58.14 -8.69
N VAL A 312 -44.11 -57.66 -7.71
CA VAL A 312 -43.79 -56.43 -6.95
C VAL A 312 -42.49 -56.56 -6.17
N ALA A 313 -42.22 -57.73 -5.57
CA ALA A 313 -40.99 -57.99 -4.83
C ALA A 313 -39.77 -58.11 -5.77
N GLN A 314 -39.95 -58.71 -6.95
CA GLN A 314 -38.92 -58.78 -7.99
C GLN A 314 -38.54 -57.38 -8.49
N ILE A 315 -39.54 -56.53 -8.76
CA ILE A 315 -39.32 -55.13 -9.17
C ILE A 315 -38.61 -54.36 -8.06
N ALA A 316 -39.03 -54.51 -6.80
CA ALA A 316 -38.39 -53.85 -5.67
C ALA A 316 -36.93 -54.27 -5.48
N GLN A 317 -36.63 -55.57 -5.59
CA GLN A 317 -35.26 -56.09 -5.52
C GLN A 317 -34.41 -55.56 -6.67
N LEU A 318 -34.96 -55.53 -7.89
CA LEU A 318 -34.25 -54.99 -9.03
C LEU A 318 -33.92 -53.50 -8.87
N VAL A 319 -34.91 -52.70 -8.44
CA VAL A 319 -34.73 -51.27 -8.18
C VAL A 319 -33.71 -51.04 -7.08
N LEU A 320 -33.75 -51.82 -5.99
CA LEU A 320 -32.84 -51.69 -4.87
C LEU A 320 -31.39 -52.04 -5.26
N THR A 321 -31.20 -53.11 -6.04
CA THR A 321 -29.87 -53.52 -6.52
C THR A 321 -29.30 -52.52 -7.51
N LEU A 322 -30.12 -52.01 -8.44
CA LEU A 322 -29.71 -50.95 -9.37
C LEU A 322 -29.38 -49.64 -8.64
N ALA A 323 -30.18 -49.28 -7.63
CA ALA A 323 -29.90 -48.12 -6.79
C ALA A 323 -28.58 -48.29 -6.01
N GLY A 324 -28.34 -49.47 -5.42
CA GLY A 324 -27.07 -49.80 -4.75
C GLY A 324 -25.87 -49.70 -5.69
N LEU A 325 -25.99 -50.24 -6.91
CA LEU A 325 -24.95 -50.16 -7.94
C LEU A 325 -24.68 -48.72 -8.38
N ALA A 326 -25.72 -47.88 -8.50
CA ALA A 326 -25.59 -46.47 -8.88
C ALA A 326 -24.96 -45.59 -7.80
N ILE A 327 -25.11 -45.96 -6.52
CA ILE A 327 -24.56 -45.20 -5.38
C ILE A 327 -23.02 -45.25 -5.37
N ILE A 328 -22.40 -46.38 -5.74
CA ILE A 328 -20.94 -46.54 -5.67
C ILE A 328 -20.20 -45.56 -6.60
N PRO A 329 -20.53 -45.46 -7.91
CA PRO A 329 -19.96 -44.45 -8.80
C PRO A 329 -20.28 -43.02 -8.34
N LEU A 330 -21.47 -42.75 -7.79
CA LEU A 330 -21.85 -41.43 -7.33
C LEU A 330 -21.00 -40.95 -6.15
N ILE A 331 -20.79 -41.82 -5.15
CA ILE A 331 -19.90 -41.53 -4.01
C ILE A 331 -18.46 -41.38 -4.49
N THR A 332 -18.00 -42.27 -5.37
CA THR A 332 -16.63 -42.21 -5.92
C THR A 332 -16.41 -40.92 -6.69
N ALA A 333 -17.34 -40.50 -7.54
CA ALA A 333 -17.29 -39.22 -8.26
C ALA A 333 -17.26 -38.03 -7.29
N ALA A 334 -18.11 -38.01 -6.27
CA ALA A 334 -18.11 -36.95 -5.26
C ALA A 334 -16.80 -36.86 -4.48
N VAL A 335 -16.18 -38.00 -4.13
CA VAL A 335 -14.89 -38.06 -3.43
C VAL A 335 -13.75 -37.64 -4.35
N VAL A 336 -13.71 -38.14 -5.59
CA VAL A 336 -12.66 -37.79 -6.57
C VAL A 336 -12.76 -36.31 -6.94
N ASP A 337 -13.95 -35.80 -7.26
CA ASP A 337 -14.16 -34.37 -7.54
C ASP A 337 -13.80 -33.51 -6.31
N GLY A 338 -14.17 -33.94 -5.10
CA GLY A 338 -13.79 -33.27 -3.87
C GLY A 338 -12.27 -33.22 -3.67
N MET A 339 -11.57 -34.33 -3.90
CA MET A 339 -10.12 -34.43 -3.74
C MET A 339 -9.34 -33.72 -4.84
N VAL A 340 -9.79 -33.81 -6.09
CA VAL A 340 -9.19 -33.12 -7.24
C VAL A 340 -9.38 -31.62 -7.11
N ASN A 341 -10.58 -31.14 -6.75
CA ASN A 341 -10.82 -29.72 -6.51
C ASN A 341 -10.02 -29.20 -5.32
N ALA A 342 -9.88 -29.98 -4.24
CA ALA A 342 -9.04 -29.61 -3.10
C ALA A 342 -7.55 -29.49 -3.49
N ARG A 343 -7.01 -30.44 -4.28
CA ARG A 343 -5.63 -30.39 -4.76
C ARG A 343 -5.36 -29.26 -5.76
N LEU A 344 -6.32 -28.96 -6.64
CA LEU A 344 -6.23 -27.86 -7.60
C LEU A 344 -6.38 -26.48 -6.94
N ALA A 345 -7.23 -26.36 -5.93
CA ALA A 345 -7.38 -25.13 -5.14
C ALA A 345 -6.09 -24.79 -4.38
N LEU A 346 -5.42 -25.81 -3.83
CA LEU A 346 -4.14 -25.64 -3.13
C LEU A 346 -2.96 -25.33 -4.06
N SER A 347 -2.96 -25.85 -5.30
CA SER A 347 -1.83 -25.68 -6.23
C SER A 347 -1.91 -24.42 -7.09
N GLN A 348 -3.11 -23.89 -7.36
CA GLN A 348 -3.30 -22.75 -8.28
C GLN A 348 -3.66 -21.43 -7.60
N GLY A 349 -3.84 -21.39 -6.27
CA GLY A 349 -4.37 -20.19 -5.61
C GLY A 349 -5.75 -19.77 -6.17
N ARG A 350 -6.42 -20.69 -6.86
CA ARG A 350 -7.73 -20.47 -7.46
C ARG A 350 -8.69 -20.18 -6.33
N ILE A 351 -9.19 -18.96 -6.33
CA ILE A 351 -10.34 -18.59 -5.52
C ILE A 351 -11.47 -19.55 -5.88
N ALA A 352 -11.91 -20.35 -4.91
CA ALA A 352 -13.05 -21.24 -5.08
C ALA A 352 -14.35 -20.40 -5.10
N GLY A 353 -14.66 -19.81 -6.26
CA GLY A 353 -15.88 -19.04 -6.52
C GLY A 353 -15.67 -17.53 -6.78
N GLU A 354 -16.69 -16.85 -7.30
CA GLU A 354 -16.67 -15.38 -7.43
C GLU A 354 -16.58 -14.72 -6.04
N ILE A 355 -15.53 -13.94 -5.80
CA ILE A 355 -15.49 -13.03 -4.64
C ILE A 355 -16.23 -11.75 -5.02
N ARG A 356 -16.99 -11.19 -4.08
CA ARG A 356 -17.68 -9.90 -4.25
C ARG A 356 -17.25 -8.94 -3.14
N ASP A 357 -17.47 -7.65 -3.38
CA ASP A 357 -17.18 -6.57 -2.41
C ASP A 357 -15.74 -6.58 -1.86
N HIS A 358 -14.78 -6.99 -2.67
CA HIS A 358 -13.35 -7.03 -2.34
C HIS A 358 -12.57 -5.95 -3.09
N ILE A 359 -11.33 -5.74 -2.68
CA ILE A 359 -10.35 -4.94 -3.42
C ILE A 359 -9.41 -5.90 -4.15
N VAL A 360 -9.17 -5.66 -5.43
CA VAL A 360 -8.11 -6.34 -6.17
C VAL A 360 -6.83 -5.51 -6.01
N LEU A 361 -5.79 -6.12 -5.45
CA LEU A 361 -4.50 -5.48 -5.23
C LEU A 361 -3.44 -6.12 -6.12
N VAL A 362 -2.89 -5.36 -7.04
CA VAL A 362 -1.82 -5.80 -7.94
C VAL A 362 -0.47 -5.30 -7.42
N GLY A 363 0.48 -6.22 -7.30
CA GLY A 363 1.83 -5.96 -6.83
C GLY A 363 1.96 -6.14 -5.32
N LEU A 364 2.72 -7.15 -4.90
CA LEU A 364 3.07 -7.49 -3.52
C LEU A 364 4.54 -7.11 -3.21
N GLY A 365 5.00 -5.99 -3.78
CA GLY A 365 6.24 -5.33 -3.39
C GLY A 365 6.13 -4.62 -2.03
N ASN A 366 7.06 -3.71 -1.72
CA ASN A 366 7.09 -3.01 -0.42
C ASN A 366 5.78 -2.25 -0.15
N VAL A 367 5.38 -1.35 -1.05
CA VAL A 367 4.16 -0.54 -0.91
C VAL A 367 2.91 -1.42 -0.87
N GLY A 368 2.79 -2.37 -1.81
CA GLY A 368 1.64 -3.26 -1.88
C GLY A 368 1.48 -4.15 -0.66
N THR A 369 2.59 -4.63 -0.06
CA THR A 369 2.53 -5.38 1.20
C THR A 369 1.94 -4.54 2.34
N GLN A 370 2.30 -3.26 2.41
CA GLN A 370 1.79 -2.37 3.45
C GLN A 370 0.32 -2.01 3.22
N VAL A 371 -0.07 -1.74 1.96
CA VAL A 371 -1.48 -1.51 1.59
C VAL A 371 -2.33 -2.74 1.89
N LEU A 372 -1.85 -3.94 1.54
CA LEU A 372 -2.49 -5.21 1.87
C LEU A 372 -2.74 -5.36 3.37
N ARG A 373 -1.70 -5.09 4.17
CA ARG A 373 -1.78 -5.19 5.64
C ARG A 373 -2.82 -4.21 6.20
N GLN A 374 -2.77 -2.95 5.79
CA GLN A 374 -3.73 -1.95 6.25
C GLN A 374 -5.17 -2.31 5.85
N LEU A 375 -5.41 -2.73 4.60
CA LEU A 375 -6.73 -3.16 4.15
C LEU A 375 -7.26 -4.36 4.95
N HIS A 376 -6.39 -5.33 5.22
CA HIS A 376 -6.72 -6.48 6.05
C HIS A 376 -7.05 -6.07 7.50
N ASP A 377 -6.25 -5.20 8.10
CA ASP A 377 -6.46 -4.69 9.46
C ASP A 377 -7.79 -3.91 9.58
N LEU A 378 -8.25 -3.31 8.48
CA LEU A 378 -9.58 -2.66 8.38
C LEU A 378 -10.74 -3.64 8.11
N GLY A 379 -10.46 -4.94 7.99
CA GLY A 379 -11.45 -5.99 7.70
C GLY A 379 -11.94 -5.99 6.25
N ILE A 380 -11.22 -5.36 5.33
CA ILE A 380 -11.55 -5.34 3.90
C ILE A 380 -11.06 -6.63 3.26
N ARG A 381 -11.93 -7.31 2.50
CA ARG A 381 -11.54 -8.46 1.69
C ARG A 381 -10.62 -8.00 0.57
N VAL A 382 -9.47 -8.65 0.42
CA VAL A 382 -8.50 -8.37 -0.63
C VAL A 382 -8.25 -9.63 -1.43
N VAL A 383 -8.04 -9.48 -2.74
CA VAL A 383 -7.45 -10.50 -3.61
C VAL A 383 -6.16 -9.89 -4.15
N ALA A 384 -5.03 -10.52 -3.88
CA ALA A 384 -3.74 -10.03 -4.34
C ALA A 384 -3.33 -10.71 -5.65
N ILE A 385 -2.65 -9.97 -6.53
CA ILE A 385 -2.04 -10.46 -7.76
C ILE A 385 -0.57 -10.07 -7.75
N ASP A 386 0.34 -11.00 -8.00
CA ASP A 386 1.74 -10.68 -8.28
C ASP A 386 2.29 -11.62 -9.36
N ARG A 387 3.28 -11.17 -10.14
CA ARG A 387 3.93 -12.00 -11.15
C ARG A 387 4.74 -13.13 -10.51
N HIS A 388 5.22 -12.94 -9.28
CA HIS A 388 6.09 -13.89 -8.58
C HIS A 388 5.40 -14.49 -7.36
N ASP A 389 5.46 -15.81 -7.23
CA ASP A 389 4.93 -16.54 -6.08
C ASP A 389 5.68 -16.19 -4.78
N GLN A 390 6.98 -15.89 -4.86
CA GLN A 390 7.83 -15.48 -3.75
C GLN A 390 7.97 -13.96 -3.62
N ALA A 391 7.03 -13.18 -4.14
CA ALA A 391 6.99 -11.74 -3.88
C ALA A 391 7.09 -11.45 -2.37
N ARG A 392 7.71 -10.32 -2.00
CA ARG A 392 8.00 -9.96 -0.61
C ARG A 392 6.75 -10.07 0.28
N GLY A 393 5.61 -9.59 -0.22
CA GLY A 393 4.32 -9.64 0.46
C GLY A 393 3.59 -10.98 0.41
N ALA A 394 3.99 -11.94 -0.43
CA ALA A 394 3.25 -13.17 -0.66
C ALA A 394 3.18 -14.06 0.60
N LYS A 395 4.25 -14.11 1.40
CA LYS A 395 4.23 -14.81 2.70
C LYS A 395 3.30 -14.13 3.70
N SER A 396 3.29 -12.79 3.73
CA SER A 396 2.39 -12.01 4.58
C SER A 396 0.93 -12.25 4.22
N ALA A 397 0.60 -12.21 2.92
CA ALA A 397 -0.73 -12.51 2.40
C ALA A 397 -1.20 -13.92 2.79
N ARG A 398 -0.37 -14.94 2.59
CA ARG A 398 -0.68 -16.33 2.94
C ARG A 398 -0.91 -16.54 4.44
N ARG A 399 -0.09 -15.94 5.30
CA ARG A 399 -0.28 -16.01 6.78
C ARG A 399 -1.61 -15.39 7.21
N ARG A 400 -2.15 -14.45 6.44
CA ARG A 400 -3.41 -13.75 6.70
C ARG A 400 -4.61 -14.39 6.00
N GLY A 401 -4.42 -15.52 5.32
CA GLY A 401 -5.49 -16.19 4.56
C GLY A 401 -5.97 -15.38 3.36
N ILE A 402 -5.18 -14.43 2.86
CA ILE A 402 -5.54 -13.61 1.71
C ILE A 402 -5.19 -14.37 0.41
N PRO A 403 -6.14 -14.53 -0.53
CA PRO A 403 -5.87 -15.16 -1.82
C PRO A 403 -4.80 -14.40 -2.61
N VAL A 404 -3.81 -15.14 -3.14
CA VAL A 404 -2.75 -14.60 -4.01
C VAL A 404 -2.80 -15.34 -5.34
N ILE A 405 -3.03 -14.59 -6.41
CA ILE A 405 -2.99 -15.07 -7.79
C ILE A 405 -1.59 -14.77 -8.32
N VAL A 406 -0.91 -15.80 -8.81
CA VAL A 406 0.38 -15.66 -9.48
C VAL A 406 0.11 -15.47 -10.97
N GLY A 407 0.36 -14.28 -11.51
CA GLY A 407 0.05 -13.97 -12.89
C GLY A 407 0.40 -12.54 -13.28
N ASP A 408 0.38 -12.28 -14.59
CA ASP A 408 0.61 -10.95 -15.13
C ASP A 408 -0.68 -10.13 -15.09
N ALA A 409 -0.68 -9.03 -14.34
CA ALA A 409 -1.85 -8.16 -14.20
C ALA A 409 -2.18 -7.35 -15.46
N SER A 410 -1.26 -7.28 -16.44
CA SER A 410 -1.56 -6.74 -17.76
C SER A 410 -2.47 -7.65 -18.59
N SER A 411 -2.65 -8.92 -18.18
CA SER A 411 -3.56 -9.85 -18.85
C SER A 411 -4.97 -9.76 -18.27
N GLU A 412 -5.95 -9.57 -19.16
CA GLU A 412 -7.37 -9.62 -18.82
C GLU A 412 -7.75 -10.93 -18.12
N ALA A 413 -7.19 -12.07 -18.54
CA ALA A 413 -7.45 -13.37 -17.92
C ALA A 413 -7.04 -13.41 -16.44
N THR A 414 -5.92 -12.78 -16.08
CA THR A 414 -5.46 -12.68 -14.68
C THR A 414 -6.38 -11.80 -13.84
N LEU A 415 -6.84 -10.67 -14.39
CA LEU A 415 -7.80 -9.79 -13.71
C LEU A 415 -9.15 -10.49 -13.52
N GLN A 416 -9.59 -11.29 -14.51
CA GLN A 416 -10.81 -12.08 -14.41
C GLN A 416 -10.71 -13.17 -13.33
N LEU A 417 -9.56 -13.84 -13.20
CA LEU A 417 -9.31 -14.77 -12.09
C LEU A 417 -9.44 -14.07 -10.73
N ALA A 418 -9.14 -12.77 -10.65
CA ALA A 418 -9.29 -11.96 -9.44
C ALA A 418 -10.72 -11.43 -9.20
N SER A 419 -11.69 -11.84 -10.03
CA SER A 419 -13.08 -11.36 -9.97
C SER A 419 -13.17 -9.82 -10.10
N ILE A 420 -12.53 -9.26 -11.12
CA ILE A 420 -12.51 -7.80 -11.35
C ILE A 420 -13.92 -7.21 -11.53
N ASP A 421 -14.85 -7.95 -12.12
CA ASP A 421 -16.22 -7.51 -12.40
C ASP A 421 -17.02 -7.18 -11.13
N THR A 422 -16.72 -7.87 -10.03
CA THR A 422 -17.45 -7.80 -8.75
C THR A 422 -16.67 -7.09 -7.66
N CYS A 423 -15.48 -6.59 -7.95
CA CYS A 423 -14.65 -5.87 -6.99
C CYS A 423 -15.14 -4.43 -6.79
N ARG A 424 -14.79 -3.84 -5.65
CA ARG A 424 -15.10 -2.45 -5.29
C ARG A 424 -14.10 -1.46 -5.88
N ALA A 425 -12.84 -1.87 -5.91
CA ALA A 425 -11.74 -1.07 -6.42
C ALA A 425 -10.59 -1.97 -6.88
N LEU A 426 -9.87 -1.49 -7.88
CA LEU A 426 -8.58 -2.02 -8.31
C LEU A 426 -7.48 -1.08 -7.81
N VAL A 427 -6.46 -1.63 -7.15
CA VAL A 427 -5.28 -0.90 -6.70
C VAL A 427 -4.04 -1.51 -7.35
N VAL A 428 -3.33 -0.74 -8.19
CA VAL A 428 -2.22 -1.24 -9.01
C VAL A 428 -0.90 -0.59 -8.58
N LEU A 429 -0.02 -1.38 -7.97
CA LEU A 429 1.19 -0.90 -7.28
C LEU A 429 2.47 -1.55 -7.80
N SER A 430 2.46 -2.03 -9.06
CA SER A 430 3.69 -2.50 -9.70
C SER A 430 4.68 -1.34 -9.85
N THR A 431 5.97 -1.67 -9.97
CA THR A 431 7.02 -0.70 -10.32
C THR A 431 7.11 -0.43 -11.82
N ASP A 432 6.23 -1.04 -12.61
CA ASP A 432 6.17 -0.94 -14.07
C ASP A 432 4.92 -0.15 -14.47
N ASP A 433 5.11 1.11 -14.86
CA ASP A 433 4.02 2.02 -15.25
C ASP A 433 3.21 1.53 -16.45
N PRO A 434 3.83 0.99 -17.52
CA PRO A 434 3.09 0.30 -18.59
C PRO A 434 2.16 -0.81 -18.09
N VAL A 435 2.64 -1.69 -17.20
CA VAL A 435 1.79 -2.74 -16.60
C VAL A 435 0.67 -2.12 -15.77
N ASN A 436 0.96 -1.04 -15.03
CA ASN A 436 -0.05 -0.35 -14.20
C ASN A 436 -1.18 0.23 -15.06
N LEU A 437 -0.82 0.91 -16.15
CA LEU A 437 -1.78 1.51 -17.07
C LEU A 437 -2.59 0.45 -17.82
N GLN A 438 -1.93 -0.61 -18.32
CA GLN A 438 -2.62 -1.67 -19.04
C GLN A 438 -3.64 -2.41 -18.15
N ALA A 439 -3.26 -2.72 -16.91
CA ALA A 439 -4.19 -3.31 -15.93
C ALA A 439 -5.38 -2.37 -15.65
N ALA A 440 -5.14 -1.05 -15.52
CA ALA A 440 -6.19 -0.06 -15.33
C ALA A 440 -7.17 0.00 -16.51
N LEU A 441 -6.65 0.00 -17.76
CA LEU A 441 -7.47 0.03 -18.97
C LEU A 441 -8.33 -1.23 -19.12
N HIS A 442 -7.76 -2.43 -18.90
CA HIS A 442 -8.52 -3.67 -18.93
C HIS A 442 -9.61 -3.70 -17.85
N ALA A 443 -9.33 -3.20 -16.66
CA ALA A 443 -10.31 -3.13 -15.59
C ALA A 443 -11.45 -2.15 -15.88
N ARG A 444 -11.15 -1.00 -16.52
CA ARG A 444 -12.18 -0.06 -17.00
C ARG A 444 -13.00 -0.62 -18.15
N ALA A 445 -12.38 -1.37 -19.06
CA ALA A 445 -13.09 -2.06 -20.13
C ALA A 445 -14.04 -3.14 -19.59
N ALA A 446 -13.64 -3.84 -18.53
CA ALA A 446 -14.50 -4.79 -17.83
C ALA A 446 -15.64 -4.10 -17.06
N ARG A 447 -15.36 -2.93 -16.45
CA ARG A 447 -16.35 -2.16 -15.68
C ARG A 447 -16.06 -0.66 -15.69
N GLU A 448 -16.89 0.08 -16.42
CA GLU A 448 -16.74 1.54 -16.63
C GLU A 448 -16.78 2.35 -15.33
N ASP A 449 -17.52 1.92 -14.31
CA ASP A 449 -17.66 2.61 -13.02
C ASP A 449 -16.66 2.14 -11.95
N LEU A 450 -15.75 1.22 -12.29
CA LEU A 450 -14.83 0.66 -11.30
C LEU A 450 -13.82 1.70 -10.84
N ARG A 451 -13.73 1.92 -9.53
CA ARG A 451 -12.67 2.76 -8.96
C ARG A 451 -11.30 2.13 -9.21
N VAL A 452 -10.46 2.82 -9.97
CA VAL A 452 -9.09 2.40 -10.21
C VAL A 452 -8.13 3.39 -9.55
N VAL A 453 -7.24 2.84 -8.71
CA VAL A 453 -6.12 3.55 -8.10
C VAL A 453 -4.84 2.94 -8.65
N LEU A 454 -3.96 3.75 -9.22
CA LEU A 454 -2.68 3.27 -9.71
C LEU A 454 -1.51 4.09 -9.19
N ARG A 455 -0.38 3.43 -9.10
CA ARG A 455 0.92 4.05 -8.95
C ARG A 455 1.40 4.53 -10.31
N LEU A 456 1.72 5.81 -10.43
CA LEU A 456 2.49 6.39 -11.54
C LEU A 456 3.62 7.24 -10.96
N PHE A 457 4.76 7.28 -11.64
CA PHE A 457 5.89 8.06 -11.16
C PHE A 457 5.81 9.54 -11.55
N ASP A 458 5.35 9.85 -12.76
CA ASP A 458 5.26 11.20 -13.32
C ASP A 458 3.86 11.81 -13.08
N ASP A 459 3.80 12.92 -12.34
CA ASP A 459 2.57 13.63 -12.00
C ASP A 459 1.90 14.31 -13.21
N ASP A 460 2.67 14.80 -14.18
CA ASP A 460 2.14 15.45 -15.37
C ASP A 460 1.65 14.42 -16.38
N PHE A 461 2.35 13.29 -16.49
CA PHE A 461 1.83 12.12 -17.17
C PHE A 461 0.55 11.62 -16.49
N ALA A 462 0.53 11.55 -15.16
CA ALA A 462 -0.66 11.17 -14.41
C ALA A 462 -1.86 12.09 -14.69
N LYS A 463 -1.68 13.42 -14.72
CA LYS A 463 -2.76 14.38 -15.10
C LYS A 463 -3.34 14.09 -16.48
N ARG A 464 -2.46 13.80 -17.45
CA ARG A 464 -2.88 13.47 -18.83
C ARG A 464 -3.64 12.14 -18.87
N VAL A 465 -3.17 11.13 -18.15
CA VAL A 465 -3.82 9.81 -18.07
C VAL A 465 -5.17 9.89 -17.36
N GLU A 466 -5.28 10.59 -16.24
CA GLU A 466 -6.55 10.80 -15.52
C GLU A 466 -7.58 11.50 -16.42
N SER A 467 -7.16 12.56 -17.12
CA SER A 467 -8.06 13.34 -18.00
C SER A 467 -8.48 12.57 -19.24
N ALA A 468 -7.57 11.78 -19.84
CA ALA A 468 -7.83 11.05 -21.08
C ALA A 468 -8.64 9.76 -20.88
N PHE A 469 -8.42 9.05 -19.77
CA PHE A 469 -9.00 7.71 -19.54
C PHE A 469 -9.99 7.66 -18.38
N GLN A 470 -10.37 8.83 -17.84
CA GLN A 470 -11.23 8.98 -16.66
C GLN A 470 -10.76 8.12 -15.48
N ILE A 471 -9.46 7.87 -15.36
CA ILE A 471 -8.94 7.04 -14.27
C ILE A 471 -8.99 7.87 -12.98
N ASN A 472 -9.55 7.29 -11.92
CA ASN A 472 -10.03 8.07 -10.79
C ASN A 472 -8.91 8.71 -9.96
N ILE A 473 -7.80 7.99 -9.71
CA ILE A 473 -6.76 8.44 -8.77
C ILE A 473 -5.39 7.86 -9.14
N SER A 474 -4.44 8.71 -9.49
CA SER A 474 -3.02 8.36 -9.54
C SER A 474 -2.24 8.93 -8.33
N ARG A 475 -1.23 8.19 -7.87
CA ARG A 475 -0.34 8.60 -6.77
C ARG A 475 1.11 8.22 -7.06
N SER A 476 2.02 9.18 -6.89
CA SER A 476 3.47 8.97 -6.95
C SER A 476 4.03 8.73 -5.54
N VAL A 477 4.64 7.55 -5.34
CA VAL A 477 5.28 7.19 -4.06
C VAL A 477 6.41 8.17 -3.75
N SER A 478 7.24 8.50 -4.75
CA SER A 478 8.38 9.39 -4.59
C SER A 478 7.95 10.80 -4.18
N ARG A 479 6.90 11.35 -4.80
CA ARG A 479 6.35 12.67 -4.45
C ARG A 479 5.68 12.71 -3.07
N LEU A 480 5.03 11.62 -2.67
CA LEU A 480 4.46 11.50 -1.31
C LEU A 480 5.55 11.44 -0.23
N CYS A 481 6.72 10.86 -0.55
CA CYS A 481 7.77 10.60 0.43
C CYS A 481 8.87 11.68 0.46
N ALA A 482 9.21 12.29 -0.68
CA ALA A 482 10.32 13.24 -0.80
C ALA A 482 10.24 14.40 0.22
N PRO A 483 9.07 15.02 0.49
CA PRO A 483 8.97 16.05 1.54
C PRO A 483 9.34 15.54 2.93
N VAL A 484 8.97 14.30 3.27
CA VAL A 484 9.31 13.69 4.57
C VAL A 484 10.81 13.43 4.69
N PHE A 485 11.42 12.92 3.62
CA PHE A 485 12.87 12.74 3.56
C PHE A 485 13.61 14.08 3.61
N ALA A 486 13.14 15.09 2.88
CA ALA A 486 13.73 16.42 2.86
C ALA A 486 13.68 17.08 4.25
N ALA A 487 12.53 17.03 4.93
CA ALA A 487 12.45 17.58 6.27
C ALA A 487 13.23 16.74 7.27
N ALA A 488 13.26 15.41 7.15
CA ALA A 488 14.14 14.60 7.99
C ALA A 488 15.63 14.96 7.78
N LEU A 489 16.05 15.42 6.59
CA LEU A 489 17.42 15.88 6.35
C LEU A 489 17.69 17.28 6.93
N LEU A 490 16.72 18.19 6.82
CA LEU A 490 16.88 19.61 7.13
C LEU A 490 16.45 20.00 8.56
N GLU A 491 15.44 19.33 9.11
CA GLU A 491 14.67 19.73 10.29
C GLU A 491 14.61 18.59 11.33
N ARG A 492 14.96 18.88 12.58
CA ARG A 492 15.09 17.87 13.64
C ARG A 492 13.76 17.47 14.32
N ASP A 493 12.68 18.22 14.12
CA ASP A 493 11.44 18.15 14.95
C ASP A 493 10.12 18.04 14.15
N VAL A 494 10.10 17.26 13.06
CA VAL A 494 8.85 16.92 12.35
C VAL A 494 8.15 15.74 13.03
N HIS A 495 6.95 15.95 13.55
CA HIS A 495 6.14 14.96 14.27
C HIS A 495 5.31 14.06 13.36
N ALA A 496 4.79 14.62 12.26
CA ALA A 496 3.96 13.88 11.32
C ALA A 496 3.96 14.54 9.94
N THR A 497 3.72 13.75 8.90
CA THR A 497 3.38 14.28 7.57
C THR A 497 2.00 13.79 7.17
N ILE A 498 1.17 14.72 6.74
CA ILE A 498 -0.18 14.52 6.28
C ILE A 498 -0.18 14.65 4.75
N PRO A 499 -0.41 13.56 4.00
CA PRO A 499 -0.68 13.65 2.58
C PRO A 499 -2.07 14.27 2.38
N VAL A 500 -2.12 15.39 1.69
CA VAL A 500 -3.34 16.14 1.37
C VAL A 500 -3.43 16.27 -0.15
N ASP A 501 -4.24 15.40 -0.74
CA ASP A 501 -4.34 15.22 -2.20
C ASP A 501 -2.98 14.97 -2.89
N ARG A 502 -2.42 15.97 -3.58
CA ARG A 502 -1.08 15.90 -4.21
C ARG A 502 0.03 16.60 -3.41
N HIS A 503 -0.30 17.19 -2.27
CA HIS A 503 0.63 17.96 -1.44
C HIS A 503 0.94 17.21 -0.14
N ALA A 504 2.11 17.46 0.43
CA ALA A 504 2.46 17.02 1.78
C ALA A 504 2.44 18.22 2.74
N VAL A 505 1.69 18.09 3.83
CA VAL A 505 1.66 19.07 4.92
C VAL A 505 2.32 18.45 6.15
N MET A 506 3.14 19.20 6.85
CA MET A 506 3.99 18.70 7.92
C MET A 506 3.51 19.26 9.25
N VAL A 507 3.53 18.42 10.27
CA VAL A 507 3.31 18.83 11.65
C VAL A 507 4.67 18.84 12.31
N ALA A 508 5.12 19.99 12.78
CA ALA A 508 6.46 20.16 13.30
C ALA A 508 6.49 21.07 14.52
N THR A 509 7.52 20.93 15.35
CA THR A 509 7.84 21.89 16.40
C THR A 509 9.00 22.76 15.96
N VAL A 510 8.84 24.07 16.08
CA VAL A 510 9.89 25.06 15.84
C VAL A 510 10.26 25.67 17.18
N THR A 511 11.55 25.62 17.54
CA THR A 511 12.06 26.23 18.78
C THR A 511 12.55 27.64 18.48
N VAL A 512 12.08 28.62 19.24
CA VAL A 512 12.53 30.03 19.14
C VAL A 512 13.91 30.14 19.75
N GLN A 513 14.91 30.52 18.96
CA GLN A 513 16.27 30.75 19.44
C GLN A 513 16.46 32.21 19.86
N ALA A 514 17.42 32.45 20.76
CA ALA A 514 17.81 33.80 21.18
C ALA A 514 18.14 34.66 19.96
N ARG A 515 17.69 35.94 19.97
CA ARG A 515 17.96 36.92 18.90
C ARG A 515 17.41 36.52 17.52
N SER A 516 16.47 35.59 17.49
CA SER A 516 15.71 35.30 16.27
C SER A 516 14.69 36.40 15.99
N SER A 517 14.15 36.43 14.77
CA SER A 517 13.09 37.40 14.43
C SER A 517 11.77 37.13 15.16
N LEU A 518 11.60 35.92 15.70
CA LEU A 518 10.45 35.56 16.53
C LEU A 518 10.66 35.82 18.03
N ASP A 519 11.91 36.01 18.47
CA ASP A 519 12.22 36.37 19.86
C ASP A 519 11.71 37.79 20.16
N GLY A 520 10.75 37.92 21.07
CA GLY A 520 10.05 39.17 21.35
C GLY A 520 8.91 39.52 20.37
N ALA A 521 8.62 38.67 19.39
CA ALA A 521 7.49 38.87 18.47
C ALA A 521 6.20 38.21 19.00
N PRO A 522 5.00 38.74 18.67
CA PRO A 522 3.75 38.07 18.98
C PRO A 522 3.53 36.82 18.12
N LEU A 523 2.96 35.76 18.71
CA LEU A 523 2.75 34.44 18.10
C LEU A 523 2.06 34.48 16.72
N VAL A 524 1.18 35.46 16.47
CA VAL A 524 0.53 35.66 15.16
C VAL A 524 1.53 35.82 14.00
N HIS A 525 2.76 36.29 14.26
CA HIS A 525 3.80 36.40 13.24
C HIS A 525 4.29 35.05 12.73
N ALA A 526 4.06 33.98 13.49
CA ALA A 526 4.32 32.61 13.07
C ALA A 526 3.17 32.00 12.23
N ASP A 527 2.05 32.73 12.03
CA ASP A 527 0.91 32.27 11.22
C ASP A 527 0.99 32.89 9.81
N HIS A 528 1.17 32.04 8.80
CA HIS A 528 1.29 32.43 7.39
C HIS A 528 0.23 31.70 6.56
N PRO A 529 -0.91 32.34 6.25
CA PRO A 529 -1.96 31.71 5.47
C PRO A 529 -1.45 31.15 4.14
N GLY A 530 -1.86 29.93 3.82
CA GLY A 530 -1.39 29.19 2.66
C GLY A 530 -0.02 28.54 2.84
N GLU A 531 0.73 28.77 3.91
CA GLU A 531 2.09 28.22 4.05
C GLU A 531 2.33 27.57 5.42
N ALA A 532 1.94 28.19 6.52
CA ALA A 532 2.08 27.64 7.86
C ALA A 532 0.99 28.13 8.82
N ARG A 533 0.49 27.25 9.68
CA ARG A 533 -0.54 27.57 10.67
C ARG A 533 -0.08 27.07 12.05
N VAL A 534 -0.14 27.93 13.05
CA VAL A 534 0.13 27.55 14.44
C VAL A 534 -1.06 26.76 15.00
N ILE A 535 -0.78 25.60 15.59
CA ILE A 535 -1.80 24.76 16.26
C ILE A 535 -1.55 24.58 17.76
N GLY A 536 -0.40 25.03 18.27
CA GLY A 536 -0.14 25.10 19.70
C GLY A 536 1.24 25.68 20.03
N MET A 537 1.53 25.84 21.32
CA MET A 537 2.85 26.25 21.82
C MET A 537 3.16 25.62 23.18
N SER A 538 4.44 25.52 23.53
CA SER A 538 4.93 25.18 24.86
C SER A 538 5.95 26.23 25.28
N ALA A 539 5.89 26.69 26.52
CA ALA A 539 6.90 27.60 27.03
C ALA A 539 8.26 26.89 27.18
N ALA A 540 9.34 27.66 27.22
CA ALA A 540 10.68 27.13 27.45
C ALA A 540 10.74 26.21 28.69
N GLY A 541 11.22 24.99 28.49
CA GLY A 541 11.36 23.98 29.56
C GLY A 541 10.07 23.26 29.99
N GLU A 542 8.90 23.64 29.44
CA GLU A 542 7.63 22.98 29.74
C GLU A 542 7.32 21.86 28.74
N GLU A 543 6.82 20.72 29.23
CA GLU A 543 6.39 19.60 28.38
C GLU A 543 4.94 19.69 27.90
N TRP A 544 4.09 20.47 28.58
CA TRP A 544 2.69 20.62 28.21
C TRP A 544 2.54 21.56 27.01
N VAL A 545 1.51 21.32 26.19
CA VAL A 545 1.22 22.12 24.98
C VAL A 545 -0.06 22.90 25.22
N ASP A 546 0.01 24.22 25.10
CA ASP A 546 -1.15 25.09 24.94
C ASP A 546 -1.66 24.96 23.50
N TRP A 547 -2.81 24.32 23.34
CA TRP A 547 -3.44 24.05 22.03
C TRP A 547 -4.34 25.20 21.55
N VAL A 548 -4.62 26.19 22.39
CA VAL A 548 -5.38 27.39 22.02
C VAL A 548 -4.62 28.62 22.49
N PRO A 549 -3.38 28.81 22.03
CA PRO A 549 -2.57 29.92 22.52
C PRO A 549 -3.14 31.25 22.08
N ASP A 550 -3.06 32.25 22.96
CA ASP A 550 -3.39 33.62 22.59
C ASP A 550 -2.45 34.08 21.48
N ARG A 551 -3.01 34.40 20.31
CA ARG A 551 -2.24 34.84 19.13
C ARG A 551 -1.43 36.13 19.40
N ARG A 552 -1.78 36.91 20.45
CA ARG A 552 -1.06 38.13 20.85
C ARG A 552 0.08 37.86 21.83
N ARG A 553 0.22 36.63 22.34
CA ARG A 553 1.29 36.27 23.27
C ARG A 553 2.64 36.51 22.62
N VAL A 554 3.52 37.18 23.36
CA VAL A 554 4.92 37.42 22.95
C VAL A 554 5.72 36.16 23.20
N LEU A 555 6.46 35.73 22.18
CA LEU A 555 7.37 34.59 22.22
C LEU A 555 8.69 34.99 22.86
N ALA A 556 9.29 34.05 23.60
CA ALA A 556 10.62 34.20 24.19
C ALA A 556 11.57 33.09 23.70
N GLU A 557 12.87 33.31 23.88
CA GLU A 557 13.89 32.27 23.72
C GLU A 557 13.48 30.96 24.41
N GLY A 558 13.63 29.85 23.69
CA GLY A 558 13.35 28.50 24.18
C GLY A 558 11.89 28.08 24.05
N ASP A 559 10.97 29.00 23.73
CA ASP A 559 9.58 28.65 23.45
C ASP A 559 9.50 27.74 22.22
N ARG A 560 8.57 26.78 22.25
CA ARG A 560 8.37 25.78 21.21
C ARG A 560 7.01 25.95 20.57
N ILE A 561 6.97 26.23 19.28
CA ILE A 561 5.74 26.46 18.51
C ILE A 561 5.40 25.19 17.75
N LEU A 562 4.20 24.66 17.94
CA LEU A 562 3.68 23.52 17.17
C LEU A 562 2.90 24.06 15.96
N VAL A 563 3.34 23.68 14.76
CA VAL A 563 2.80 24.20 13.50
C VAL A 563 2.38 23.08 12.56
N VAL A 564 1.37 23.38 11.75
CA VAL A 564 1.00 22.61 10.56
C VAL A 564 1.37 23.46 9.37
N ALA A 565 2.35 23.03 8.59
CA ALA A 565 2.94 23.86 7.55
C ALA A 565 3.25 23.06 6.29
N ARG A 566 3.12 23.71 5.14
CA ARG A 566 3.80 23.28 3.92
C ARG A 566 5.30 23.50 4.13
N ARG A 567 6.13 22.82 3.35
CA ARG A 567 7.60 22.94 3.48
C ARG A 567 8.09 24.39 3.36
N GLY A 568 7.57 25.16 2.40
CA GLY A 568 7.94 26.57 2.22
C GLY A 568 7.69 27.40 3.47
N GLY A 569 6.49 27.28 4.04
CA GLY A 569 6.13 27.90 5.31
C GLY A 569 6.92 27.40 6.52
N LEU A 570 7.12 26.09 6.67
CA LEU A 570 7.84 25.52 7.81
C LEU A 570 9.28 26.05 7.86
N ARG A 571 9.93 26.07 6.71
CA ARG A 571 11.26 26.65 6.58
C ARG A 571 11.28 28.14 6.91
N ALA A 572 10.37 28.93 6.34
CA ALA A 572 10.33 30.37 6.61
C ALA A 572 10.19 30.62 8.12
N LEU A 573 9.42 29.79 8.81
CA LEU A 573 9.31 29.82 10.26
C LEU A 573 10.59 29.43 10.98
N VAL A 574 11.29 28.38 10.53
CA VAL A 574 12.59 27.99 11.10
C VAL A 574 13.64 29.09 10.92
N GLU A 575 13.66 29.76 9.76
CA GLU A 575 14.54 30.91 9.50
C GLU A 575 14.19 32.09 10.41
N LEU A 576 12.91 32.40 10.59
CA LEU A 576 12.46 33.45 11.51
C LEU A 576 12.72 33.10 12.98
N ALA A 577 12.73 31.81 13.33
CA ALA A 577 12.99 31.28 14.67
C ALA A 577 14.49 31.10 14.97
N SER A 578 15.37 31.29 13.98
CA SER A 578 16.83 31.20 14.12
C SER A 578 17.46 32.60 14.07
N PRO A 579 18.63 32.82 14.69
CA PRO A 579 19.33 34.09 14.59
C PRO A 579 19.80 34.31 13.14
N PRO A 580 19.80 35.57 12.65
CA PRO A 580 20.25 35.88 11.30
C PRO A 580 21.74 35.55 11.12
N LEU A 581 22.07 34.89 10.01
CA LEU A 581 23.42 34.37 9.68
C LEU A 581 24.55 35.42 9.66
N ASN A 582 24.25 36.72 9.74
CA ASN A 582 25.24 37.80 9.61
C ASN A 582 25.83 38.33 10.93
N GLU A 583 25.38 37.87 12.11
CA GLU A 583 25.92 38.37 13.40
C GLU A 583 26.71 37.33 14.20
N ALA A 584 26.65 36.04 13.83
CA ALA A 584 27.41 34.98 14.50
C ALA A 584 28.93 35.04 14.22
N ALA A 585 29.38 35.89 13.29
CA ALA A 585 30.80 36.10 12.97
C ALA A 585 31.42 37.29 13.73
N ALA A 586 30.69 37.94 14.63
CA ALA A 586 31.15 39.12 15.37
C ALA A 586 31.19 38.94 16.90
N GLN A 587 31.34 37.70 17.37
CA GLN A 587 31.57 37.40 18.80
C GLN A 587 32.84 36.60 19.02
#